data_AF-A0AAW9ND19-F1
#
_entry.id   AF-A0AAW9ND19-F1
#
_cell.length_a   1.000
_cell.length_b   1.000
_cell.length_c   1.000
_cell.angle_alpha   90.00
_cell.angle_beta   90.00
_cell.angle_gamma   90.00
#
_symmetry.space_group_name_H-M   'P 1'
#
loop_
_entity.id
_entity.type
_entity.pdbx_description
1 polymer ?
#
loop_
_entity_poly.entity_id
_entity_poly.type
_entity_poly.pdbx_seq_one_letter_code
_entity_poly.pdbx_strand_id
1 'polypeptide(L)' 'MELSKTVMCTYCGKHFDREIMTPLYEKNKPVVNRYCEKCVPRVKINILSLHWRESLWWGNKEE' A
#
# COMPACT_ATOMS: atom_id res chain seq x y z
N MET A 1 19.34 -8.80 -15.14
CA MET A 1 19.15 -7.38 -14.74
C MET A 1 17.69 -7.26 -14.33
N GLU A 2 17.38 -7.54 -13.07
CA GLU A 2 16.04 -7.29 -12.54
C GLU A 2 15.84 -5.77 -12.54
N LEU A 3 14.88 -5.30 -13.32
CA LEU A 3 14.40 -3.93 -13.20
C LEU A 3 13.72 -3.85 -11.83
N SER A 4 14.42 -3.32 -10.83
CA SER A 4 13.78 -2.92 -9.57
C SER A 4 12.69 -1.91 -9.93
N LYS A 5 11.46 -2.39 -10.04
CA LYS A 5 10.31 -1.54 -10.32
C LYS A 5 10.04 -0.78 -9.04
N THR A 6 10.63 0.40 -8.89
CA THR A 6 10.29 1.27 -7.77
C THR A 6 8.86 1.76 -7.94
N VAL A 7 8.12 1.85 -6.83
CA VAL A 7 6.76 2.38 -6.78
C VAL A 7 6.71 3.49 -5.74
N MET A 8 5.92 4.52 -6.02
CA MET A 8 5.71 5.62 -5.09
C MET A 8 4.78 5.19 -3.94
N CYS A 9 5.19 5.47 -2.71
CA CYS A 9 4.32 5.32 -1.55
C CYS A 9 3.16 6.32 -1.59
N THR A 10 1.93 5.81 -1.59
CA THR A 10 0.71 6.63 -1.63
C THR A 10 0.62 7.62 -0.47
N TYR A 11 1.22 7.30 0.69
CA TYR A 11 1.16 8.16 1.87
C TYR A 11 2.22 9.26 1.91
N CYS A 12 3.47 8.94 1.62
CA CYS A 12 4.60 9.88 1.80
C CYS A 12 5.25 10.37 0.50
N GLY A 13 4.80 9.88 -0.66
CA GLY A 13 5.29 10.30 -1.98
C GLY A 13 6.72 9.86 -2.34
N LYS A 14 7.41 9.13 -1.46
CA LYS A 14 8.76 8.60 -1.72
C LYS A 14 8.71 7.31 -2.52
N HIS A 15 9.72 7.08 -3.35
CA HIS A 15 9.86 5.86 -4.15
C HIS A 15 10.60 4.79 -3.35
N PHE A 16 10.12 3.54 -3.44
CA PHE A 16 10.69 2.37 -2.79
C PHE A 16 10.63 1.18 -3.73
N ASP A 17 11.46 0.17 -3.52
CA ASP A 17 11.36 -1.10 -4.25
C ASP A 17 10.00 -1.74 -4.00
N ARG A 18 9.33 -2.18 -5.07
CA ARG A 18 7.96 -2.72 -4.99
C ARG A 18 7.84 -3.91 -4.04
N GLU A 19 8.89 -4.73 -3.93
CA GLU A 19 8.98 -5.91 -3.06
C GLU A 19 8.83 -5.56 -1.58
N ILE A 20 9.40 -4.42 -1.14
CA ILE A 20 9.32 -4.00 0.27
C ILE A 20 8.02 -3.25 0.60
N MET A 21 7.17 -3.00 -0.41
CA MET A 21 5.94 -2.23 -0.26
C MET A 21 4.75 -3.11 0.09
N THR A 22 3.93 -2.67 1.05
CA THR A 22 2.68 -3.36 1.40
C THR A 22 1.53 -2.84 0.53
N PRO A 23 0.86 -3.70 -0.27
CA PRO A 23 -0.30 -3.30 -1.04
C PRO A 23 -1.57 -3.22 -0.19
N LEU A 24 -2.43 -2.27 -0.52
CA LEU A 24 -3.79 -2.11 -0.03
C LEU A 24 -4.74 -2.09 -1.22
N TYR A 25 -5.69 -3.00 -1.20
CA TYR A 25 -6.71 -3.15 -2.21
C TYR A 25 -8.03 -2.55 -1.72
N GLU A 26 -8.83 -2.09 -2.67
CA GLU A 26 -10.17 -1.56 -2.41
C GLU A 26 -11.18 -2.23 -3.36
N LYS A 27 -12.33 -2.63 -2.81
CA LYS A 27 -13.38 -3.32 -3.56
C LYS A 27 -13.81 -2.46 -4.75
N ASN A 28 -13.92 -3.07 -5.93
CA ASN A 28 -14.31 -2.43 -7.18
C ASN A 28 -13.35 -1.32 -7.68
N LYS A 29 -12.13 -1.20 -7.14
CA LYS A 29 -11.12 -0.30 -7.70
C LYS A 29 -10.01 -1.08 -8.41
N PRO A 30 -9.63 -0.68 -9.64
CA PRO A 30 -8.56 -1.33 -10.38
C PRO A 30 -7.15 -0.96 -9.87
N VAL A 31 -7.05 0.10 -9.06
CA VAL A 31 -5.77 0.64 -8.59
C VAL A 31 -5.40 0.04 -7.24
N VAL A 32 -4.18 -0.47 -7.13
CA VAL A 32 -3.59 -0.95 -5.86
C VAL A 32 -2.77 0.16 -5.24
N ASN A 33 -3.15 0.61 -4.04
CA ASN A 33 -2.34 1.55 -3.27
C ASN A 33 -1.17 0.81 -2.63
N ARG A 34 0.01 1.43 -2.59
CA ARG A 34 1.21 0.82 -2.00
C ARG A 34 1.82 1.71 -0.93
N TYR A 35 2.19 1.12 0.19
CA TYR A 35 2.70 1.83 1.35
C TYR A 35 4.05 1.29 1.79
N CYS A 36 5.00 2.19 2.05
CA CYS A 36 6.29 1.80 2.60
C CYS A 36 6.12 1.35 4.06
N GLU A 37 7.05 0.53 4.55
CA GLU A 37 7.00 -0.05 5.89
C GLU A 37 6.82 0.99 7.00
N LYS A 38 7.47 2.15 6.86
CA LYS A 38 7.35 3.25 7.82
C LYS A 38 5.95 3.87 7.87
N CYS A 39 5.22 3.86 6.77
CA CYS A 39 3.89 4.48 6.67
C CYS A 39 2.75 3.51 6.98
N VAL A 40 2.95 2.20 6.81
CA VAL A 40 1.91 1.18 7.04
C VAL A 40 1.21 1.31 8.40
N PRO A 41 1.91 1.45 9.55
CA PRO A 41 1.24 1.57 10.85
C PRO A 41 0.28 2.77 10.91
N ARG A 42 0.69 3.92 10.37
CA ARG A 42 -0.12 5.15 10.37
C ARG A 42 -1.32 5.02 9.44
N VAL A 43 -1.14 4.40 8.28
CA VAL A 43 -2.23 4.15 7.33
C VAL A 43 -3.25 3.18 7.92
N LYS A 44 -2.82 2.12 8.61
CA LYS A 44 -3.71 1.19 9.32
C LYS A 44 -4.61 1.93 10.32
N ILE A 45 -4.04 2.83 11.12
CA ILE A 45 -4.81 3.65 12.07
C ILE A 45 -5.80 4.55 11.33
N ASN A 46 -5.36 5.24 10.28
CA ASN A 46 -6.24 6.12 9.50
C ASN A 46 -7.42 5.36 8.88
N ILE A 47 -7.20 4.14 8.37
CA ILE A 47 -8.26 3.30 7.79
C ILE A 47 -9.37 2.99 8.79
N LEU A 48 -9.07 2.84 10.08
CA LEU A 48 -10.10 2.55 11.09
C LEU A 48 -11.16 3.65 11.19
N SER A 49 -10.80 4.91 10.85
CA SER A 49 -11.71 6.06 10.84
C SER A 49 -12.63 6.11 9.61
N LEU A 50 -12.38 5.28 8.59
CA LEU A 50 -13.17 5.28 7.37
C LEU A 50 -14.44 4.45 7.56
N HIS A 51 -15.59 5.04 7.21
CA HIS A 51 -16.90 4.40 7.27
C HIS A 51 -17.02 3.22 6.30
N TRP A 52 -16.18 3.17 5.26
CA TRP A 52 -16.15 2.10 4.26
C TRP A 52 -14.97 1.14 4.43
N ARG A 53 -14.26 1.15 5.56
CA ARG A 53 -13.04 0.34 5.79
C ARG A 53 -13.16 -1.16 5.46
N GLU A 54 -14.37 -1.71 5.53
CA GLU A 54 -14.64 -3.13 5.21
C GLU A 54 -14.45 -3.46 3.72
N SER A 55 -14.41 -2.46 2.84
CA SER A 55 -14.07 -2.65 1.43
C SER A 55 -12.56 -2.69 1.17
N LEU A 56 -11.72 -2.50 2.21
CA LEU A 56 -10.27 -2.50 2.13
C LEU A 56 -9.67 -3.80 2.67
N TRP A 57 -8.65 -4.33 1.99
CA TRP A 57 -7.84 -5.42 2.52
C TRP A 57 -6.37 -5.25 2.20
N TRP A 58 -5.53 -5.65 3.15
CA TRP A 58 -4.08 -5.65 3.00
C TRP A 58 -3.65 -6.93 2.28
N GLY A 59 -2.75 -6.80 1.30
CA GLY A 59 -2.08 -7.95 0.73
C GLY A 59 -0.70 -8.18 1.33
N ASN A 60 -0.10 -9.29 0.92
CA ASN A 60 1.27 -9.62 1.24
C ASN A 60 2.23 -8.79 0.37
N LYS A 61 3.46 -8.63 0.86
CA LYS A 61 4.57 -8.15 0.03
C LYS A 61 4.82 -9.17 -1.08
N GLU A 62 5.23 -8.69 -2.25
CA GLU A 62 5.60 -9.58 -3.36
C GLU A 62 6.99 -10.14 -3.03
N GLU A 63 7.10 -11.48 -2.95
CA GLU A 63 8.36 -12.21 -2.84
C GLU A 63 9.04 -12.34 -4.20
#